data_AF-A0A7K4BEE2-F1
#
_entry.id   AF-A0A7K4BEE2-F1
#
_cell.length_a   1.000
_cell.length_b   1.000
_cell.length_c   1.000
_cell.angle_alpha   90.00
_cell.angle_beta   90.00
_cell.angle_gamma   90.00
#
_symmetry.space_group_name_H-M   'P 1'
#
loop_
_entity.id
_entity.type
_entity.pdbx_description
1 polymer ?
#
loop_
_entity_poly.entity_id
_entity_poly.type
_entity_poly.pdbx_seq_one_letter_code
_entity_poly.pdbx_strand_id
1 'polypeptide(L)' 'NVQIPVAVTGIDAEGTAYRMDGVPIRTRKIFSTDYPSDEEVLSRMYTLMQEERGE' A
#
# COMPACT_ATOMS: atom_id res chain seq x y z
N ASN A 1 15.79 -2.30 13.09
CA ASN A 1 15.56 -3.46 12.19
C ASN A 1 14.14 -3.92 12.44
N VAL A 2 13.21 -3.57 11.55
CA VAL A 2 11.76 -3.81 11.69
C VAL A 2 11.24 -4.26 10.33
N GLN A 3 10.37 -5.27 10.31
CA GLN A 3 9.70 -5.76 9.12
C GLN A 3 8.19 -5.60 9.31
N ILE A 4 7.52 -4.99 8.33
CA ILE A 4 6.06 -4.76 8.37
C ILE A 4 5.46 -5.47 7.15
N PRO A 5 4.71 -6.58 7.33
CA PRO A 5 4.08 -7.29 6.22
C PRO A 5 2.88 -6.50 5.69
N VAL A 6 2.75 -6.47 4.36
CA VAL A 6 1.68 -5.77 3.63
C VAL A 6 1.13 -6.66 2.52
N ALA A 7 -0.10 -6.40 2.09
CA ALA A 7 -0.75 -7.05 0.97
C ALA A 7 0.00 -6.78 -0.34
N VAL A 8 0.05 -7.78 -1.23
CA VAL A 8 0.72 -7.64 -2.53
C VAL A 8 -0.23 -7.01 -3.56
N THR A 9 0.15 -5.86 -4.11
CA THR A 9 -0.62 -5.15 -5.14
C THR A 9 -0.76 -5.98 -6.43
N GLY A 10 -2.00 -6.14 -6.89
CA GLY A 10 -2.37 -7.00 -8.02
C GLY A 10 -2.62 -8.46 -7.68
N ILE A 11 -2.46 -8.86 -6.41
CA ILE A 11 -2.88 -10.17 -5.88
C ILE A 11 -3.93 -9.96 -4.80
N ASP A 12 -3.54 -9.27 -3.73
CA ASP A 12 -4.31 -9.13 -2.50
C ASP A 12 -4.86 -7.71 -2.28
N ALA A 13 -4.30 -6.73 -3.00
CA ALA A 13 -4.73 -5.34 -3.02
C ALA A 13 -4.86 -4.83 -4.46
N GLU A 14 -5.75 -3.86 -4.69
CA GLU A 14 -5.81 -3.15 -5.97
C GLU A 14 -4.78 -2.03 -6.04
N GLY A 15 -4.45 -1.59 -7.25
CA GLY A 15 -3.55 -0.46 -7.41
C GLY A 15 -3.33 -0.09 -8.87
N THR A 16 -2.32 0.75 -9.10
CA THR A 16 -1.88 1.13 -10.44
C THR A 16 -0.42 0.80 -10.58
N ALA A 17 -0.10 -0.12 -11.49
CA ALA A 17 1.27 -0.43 -11.86
C ALA A 17 1.60 0.30 -13.16
N TYR A 18 2.81 0.83 -13.25
CA TYR A 18 3.32 1.38 -14.50
C TYR A 18 4.16 0.34 -15.21
N ARG A 19 3.84 0.13 -16.49
CA ARG A 19 4.72 -0.62 -17.38
C ARG A 19 5.98 0.19 -17.66
N MET A 20 7.01 -0.49 -18.20
CA MET A 20 8.28 0.15 -18.56
C MET A 20 8.12 1.24 -19.64
N ASP A 21 7.06 1.20 -20.43
CA ASP A 21 6.69 2.24 -21.41
C ASP A 21 5.86 3.39 -20.80
N GLY A 22 5.69 3.41 -19.48
CA GLY A 22 4.96 4.45 -18.75
C GLY A 22 3.43 4.33 -18.86
N VAL A 23 2.91 3.29 -19.50
CA VAL A 23 1.45 3.09 -19.58
C VAL A 23 0.94 2.62 -18.22
N PRO A 24 -0.06 3.33 -17.63
CA PRO A 24 -0.67 2.91 -16.37
C PRO A 24 -1.57 1.68 -16.60
N ILE A 25 -1.40 0.68 -15.76
CA ILE A 25 -2.26 -0.50 -15.71
C ILE A 25 -2.93 -0.56 -14.34
N ARG A 26 -4.27 -0.56 -14.35
CA ARG A 26 -5.05 -0.87 -13.16
C ARG A 26 -4.90 -2.34 -12.82
N THR A 27 -4.28 -2.63 -11.68
CA THR A 27 -4.19 -3.99 -11.15
C THR A 27 -5.46 -4.31 -10.37
N ARG A 28 -5.92 -5.56 -10.47
CA ARG A 28 -7.13 -6.05 -9.80
C ARG A 28 -6.74 -7.01 -8.69
N LYS A 29 -7.53 -7.02 -7.62
CA LYS A 29 -7.43 -7.99 -6.53
C LYS A 29 -7.97 -9.34 -7.00
N ILE A 30 -7.19 -10.40 -6.80
CA ILE A 30 -7.52 -11.79 -7.18
C ILE A 30 -7.95 -12.57 -5.93
N PHE A 31 -7.29 -12.33 -4.79
CA PHE A 31 -7.58 -12.98 -3.51
C PHE A 31 -7.86 -11.94 -2.44
N SER A 32 -8.74 -12.27 -1.49
CA SER A 32 -8.98 -11.44 -0.31
C SER A 32 -8.03 -11.81 0.82
N THR A 33 -7.30 -10.82 1.30
CA THR A 33 -6.45 -10.92 2.48
C THR A 33 -6.90 -9.95 3.57
N ASP A 34 -6.54 -10.26 4.81
CA ASP A 34 -6.72 -9.38 5.97
C ASP A 34 -5.49 -8.48 6.22
N TYR A 35 -4.40 -8.68 5.47
CA TYR A 35 -3.25 -7.77 5.50
C TYR A 35 -3.61 -6.40 4.90
N PRO A 36 -3.16 -5.30 5.52
CA PRO A 36 -3.38 -3.96 5.00
C PRO A 36 -2.57 -3.72 3.71
N SER A 37 -3.01 -2.77 2.89
CA SER A 37 -2.19 -2.31 1.76
C SER A 37 -0.97 -1.52 2.25
N ASP A 38 0.04 -1.42 1.40
CA ASP A 38 1.19 -0.54 1.61
C ASP A 38 0.77 0.93 1.80
N GLU A 39 -0.20 1.41 1.01
CA GLU A 39 -0.80 2.74 1.16
C GLU A 39 -1.40 2.95 2.56
N GLU A 40 -2.18 2.00 3.05
CA GLU A 40 -2.83 2.11 4.37
C GLU A 40 -1.80 2.15 5.50
N VAL A 41 -0.76 1.31 5.42
CA VAL A 41 0.31 1.30 6.42
C VAL A 41 1.05 2.62 6.43
N LEU A 42 1.46 3.11 5.26
CA LEU A 42 2.17 4.39 5.15
C LEU A 42 1.31 5.56 5.63
N SER A 43 0.01 5.55 5.31
CA SER A 43 -0.94 6.57 5.76
C SER A 43 -1.06 6.58 7.28
N ARG A 44 -1.19 5.42 7.92
CA ARG A 44 -1.24 5.30 9.39
C ARG A 44 0.05 5.77 10.03
N MET A 45 1.21 5.39 9.47
CA MET A 45 2.51 5.87 9.95
C MET A 45 2.60 7.39 9.86
N TYR A 46 2.17 7.96 8.73
CA TYR A 46 2.15 9.40 8.55
C TYR A 46 1.26 10.09 9.59
N THR A 47 0.03 9.62 9.81
CA THR A 47 -0.87 10.17 10.84
C THR A 47 -0.22 10.14 12.23
N LEU A 48 0.35 9.00 12.63
CA LEU A 48 1.03 8.88 13.92
C LEU A 48 2.21 9.86 14.03
N MET A 49 2.97 10.04 12.96
CA MET A 49 4.09 11.00 12.95
C MET A 49 3.61 12.45 13.07
N GLN A 50 2.45 12.80 12.52
CA GLN A 50 1.88 14.14 12.64
C GLN A 50 1.36 14.39 14.07
N GLU A 51 0.66 13.41 14.65
CA GLU A 51 0.18 13.46 16.03
C GLU A 51 1.33 13.65 17.03
N GLU A 52 2.43 12.91 16.86
CA GLU A 52 3.63 13.06 17.69
C GLU A 52 4.34 14.42 17.49
N ARG A 53 4.20 15.01 16.29
CA ARG A 53 4.75 16.34 15.99
C ARG A 53 3.86 17.49 16.48
N GLY A 54 2.66 17.19 16.98
CA GLY A 54 1.70 18.19 17.45
C GLY A 54 1.10 19.07 16.34
N GLU A 55 1.12 18.57 15.10
CA GLU A 55 0.54 19.22 13.92
C GLU A 55 -0.91 18.79 13.68
#